data_AF-A7SFS8-F1
#
_entry.id   AF-A7SFS8-F1
#
_cell.length_a   1.000
_cell.length_b   1.000
_cell.length_c   1.000
_cell.angle_alpha   90.00
_cell.angle_beta   90.00
_cell.angle_gamma   90.00
#
_symmetry.space_group_name_H-M   'P 1'
#
loop_
_entity.id
_entity.type
_entity.pdbx_description
1 polymer ?
#
loop_
_entity_poly.entity_id
_entity_poly.type
_entity_poly.pdbx_seq_one_letter_code
_entity_poly.pdbx_strand_id
1 'polypeptide(L)'
;SSLSAKIRASRMPKKKNKEPSTKIGEEARERSPFEIIGDGSILVKIHAKPGAKQNRITELSPDFVGVQIAAQPKEGEANDELVRYMSSVFGVKKSSVTLDKGAKSRDKIIRISSSGLTLKQAKDLVEMESKET
;
A
#
# COMPACT_ATOMS: atom_id res chain seq x y z
N SER A 1 -15.09 -45.09 38.77
CA SER A 1 -13.67 -44.75 38.99
C SER A 1 -13.13 -44.10 37.72
N SER A 2 -13.14 -42.77 37.66
CA SER A 2 -11.96 -41.89 37.84
C SER A 2 -11.08 -41.85 36.59
N LEU A 3 -11.19 -40.78 35.79
CA LEU A 3 -10.32 -39.57 35.77
C LEU A 3 -9.15 -39.69 34.79
N SER A 4 -9.14 -38.88 33.72
CA SER A 4 -8.16 -37.78 33.55
C SER A 4 -8.11 -37.22 32.13
N ALA A 5 -8.11 -35.90 32.07
CA ALA A 5 -8.06 -35.04 30.90
C ALA A 5 -6.66 -34.96 30.26
N LYS A 6 -6.62 -34.61 28.97
CA LYS A 6 -5.55 -33.75 28.42
C LYS A 6 -6.03 -32.93 27.22
N ILE A 7 -5.77 -31.64 27.33
CA ILE A 7 -6.18 -30.51 26.50
C ILE A 7 -5.07 -30.21 25.45
N ARG A 8 -5.48 -29.52 24.38
CA ARG A 8 -4.71 -28.69 23.43
C ARG A 8 -4.03 -29.37 22.23
N ALA A 9 -4.64 -29.12 21.06
CA ALA A 9 -3.95 -28.48 19.96
C ALA A 9 -4.98 -27.72 19.09
N SER A 10 -5.21 -26.46 19.41
CA SER A 10 -5.90 -25.52 18.52
C SER A 10 -5.05 -25.31 17.27
N ARG A 11 -5.26 -26.13 16.23
CA ARG A 11 -4.76 -25.80 14.89
C ARG A 11 -5.63 -24.68 14.34
N MET A 12 -5.19 -23.46 14.59
CA MET A 12 -5.71 -22.25 13.98
C MET A 12 -5.81 -22.44 12.46
N PRO A 13 -6.98 -22.24 11.84
CA PRO A 13 -7.07 -22.18 10.39
C PRO A 13 -6.29 -20.96 9.92
N LYS A 14 -5.23 -21.18 9.12
CA LYS A 14 -4.52 -20.09 8.42
C LYS A 14 -5.54 -19.40 7.52
N LYS A 15 -6.03 -18.27 8.02
CA LYS A 15 -7.13 -17.48 7.46
C LYS A 15 -6.68 -16.93 6.12
N LYS A 16 -7.31 -17.48 5.06
CA LYS A 16 -7.57 -16.88 3.74
C LYS A 16 -7.21 -15.40 3.70
N ASN A 17 -6.10 -15.07 3.05
CA ASN A 17 -5.99 -13.73 2.49
C ASN A 17 -6.69 -13.77 1.14
N LYS A 18 -7.95 -13.36 1.15
CA LYS A 18 -8.71 -13.00 -0.04
C LYS A 18 -7.89 -11.96 -0.79
N GLU A 19 -7.24 -12.38 -1.87
CA GLU A 19 -6.98 -11.50 -3.00
C GLU A 19 -8.34 -10.88 -3.39
N PRO A 20 -8.47 -9.55 -3.50
CA PRO A 20 -9.62 -8.99 -4.16
C PRO A 20 -9.54 -9.43 -5.62
N SER A 21 -10.43 -10.36 -5.92
CA SER A 21 -10.95 -10.62 -7.24
C SER A 21 -11.25 -9.29 -7.92
N THR A 22 -10.59 -9.02 -9.04
CA THR A 22 -11.16 -8.11 -10.03
C THR A 22 -11.19 -8.86 -11.35
N LYS A 23 -12.27 -9.64 -11.54
CA LYS A 23 -12.73 -10.00 -12.87
C LYS A 23 -13.39 -8.78 -13.48
N ILE A 24 -12.73 -8.14 -14.45
CA ILE A 24 -13.29 -7.29 -15.52
C ILE A 24 -12.07 -6.88 -16.37
N GLY A 25 -11.79 -7.45 -17.54
CA GLY A 25 -12.75 -7.63 -18.62
C GLY A 25 -13.32 -6.24 -18.96
N GLU A 26 -12.72 -5.54 -19.92
CA GLU A 26 -13.31 -4.43 -20.70
C GLU A 26 -13.00 -2.93 -20.38
N GLU A 27 -12.26 -2.52 -19.34
CA GLU A 27 -12.07 -1.07 -19.04
C GLU A 27 -10.61 -0.57 -19.04
N ALA A 28 -9.84 -0.89 -20.08
CA ALA A 28 -8.44 -0.49 -20.23
C ALA A 28 -8.24 0.97 -20.72
N ARG A 29 -9.20 1.88 -20.55
CA ARG A 29 -9.11 3.25 -21.11
C ARG A 29 -8.95 4.40 -20.10
N GLU A 30 -9.20 4.21 -18.81
CA GLU A 30 -9.11 5.32 -17.82
C GLU A 30 -8.55 4.95 -16.43
N ARG A 31 -8.05 3.74 -16.21
CA ARG A 31 -7.50 3.35 -14.90
C ARG A 31 -6.12 4.00 -14.70
N SER A 32 -6.02 4.90 -13.72
CA SER A 32 -4.76 5.50 -13.26
C SER A 32 -4.45 5.02 -11.83
N PRO A 33 -3.15 4.89 -11.45
CA PRO A 33 -2.79 4.50 -10.09
C PRO A 33 -2.98 5.65 -9.09
N PHE A 34 -3.21 6.85 -9.63
CA PHE A 34 -3.51 8.09 -8.91
C PHE A 34 -4.94 8.53 -9.29
N GLU A 35 -5.75 8.84 -8.29
CA GLU A 35 -7.16 9.25 -8.44
C GLU A 35 -7.39 10.52 -7.62
N ILE A 36 -8.01 11.57 -8.20
CA ILE A 36 -8.38 12.78 -7.43
C ILE A 36 -9.77 12.56 -6.84
N ILE A 37 -9.91 12.79 -5.54
CA ILE A 37 -11.19 12.84 -4.85
C ILE A 37 -11.71 14.28 -4.85
N GLY A 38 -13.03 14.48 -4.86
CA GLY A 38 -13.67 15.81 -4.92
C GLY A 38 -13.22 16.84 -3.88
N ASP A 39 -12.63 16.40 -2.76
CA ASP A 39 -11.96 17.23 -1.75
C ASP A 39 -10.58 17.80 -2.19
N GLY A 40 -10.15 17.56 -3.42
CA GLY A 40 -8.80 17.94 -3.90
C GLY A 40 -7.68 17.07 -3.30
N SER A 41 -8.02 15.93 -2.71
CA SER A 41 -7.05 14.94 -2.24
C SER A 41 -6.73 13.93 -3.35
N ILE A 42 -5.54 13.34 -3.34
CA ILE A 42 -5.12 12.31 -4.30
C ILE A 42 -5.08 10.96 -3.59
N LEU A 43 -5.77 9.96 -4.12
CA LEU A 43 -5.60 8.56 -3.74
C LEU A 43 -4.53 7.91 -4.60
N VAL A 44 -3.63 7.17 -3.98
CA VAL A 44 -2.60 6.40 -4.66
C VAL A 44 -2.75 4.94 -4.30
N LYS A 45 -2.94 4.10 -5.31
CA LYS A 45 -2.98 2.64 -5.17
C LYS A 45 -1.56 2.12 -5.14
N ILE A 46 -1.18 1.51 -4.02
CA ILE A 46 0.15 1.01 -3.76
C ILE A 46 0.09 -0.48 -3.48
N HIS A 47 0.91 -1.25 -4.18
CA HIS A 47 1.14 -2.65 -3.86
C HIS A 47 2.42 -2.77 -3.02
N ALA A 48 2.27 -2.82 -1.71
CA ALA A 48 3.39 -2.90 -0.78
C ALA A 48 3.84 -4.35 -0.60
N LYS A 49 5.12 -4.62 -0.89
CA LYS A 49 5.80 -5.90 -0.61
C LYS A 49 6.67 -5.73 0.65
N PRO A 50 6.17 -6.10 1.85
CA PRO A 50 6.92 -5.97 3.11
C PRO A 50 8.04 -7.01 3.22
N GLY A 51 9.04 -6.73 4.06
CA GLY A 51 10.19 -7.61 4.27
C GLY A 51 11.27 -7.51 3.18
N ALA A 52 11.35 -6.36 2.51
CA ALA A 52 12.43 -6.06 1.57
C ALA A 52 13.73 -5.68 2.30
N LYS A 53 14.85 -5.62 1.57
CA LYS A 53 16.12 -5.12 2.15
C LYS A 53 16.10 -3.60 2.37
N GLN A 54 15.39 -2.87 1.52
CA GLN A 54 15.31 -1.40 1.52
C GLN A 54 13.91 -0.96 1.06
N ASN A 55 13.52 0.26 1.40
CA ASN A 55 12.29 0.91 0.97
C ASN A 55 12.48 1.55 -0.41
N ARG A 56 11.70 1.11 -1.41
CA ARG A 56 11.88 1.56 -2.80
C ARG A 56 10.65 1.32 -3.68
N ILE A 57 10.41 2.20 -4.65
CA ILE A 57 9.47 1.95 -5.76
C ILE A 57 10.15 0.99 -6.74
N THR A 58 9.52 -0.16 -7.00
CA THR A 58 10.08 -1.18 -7.90
C THR A 58 9.42 -1.22 -9.26
N GLU A 59 8.14 -0.86 -9.33
CA GLU A 59 7.36 -0.93 -10.56
C GLU A 59 6.28 0.15 -10.53
N LEU A 60 6.13 0.89 -11.63
CA LEU A 60 5.02 1.79 -11.85
C LEU A 60 4.09 1.15 -12.89
N SER A 61 2.92 0.67 -12.45
CA SER A 61 1.88 0.17 -13.33
C SER A 61 0.78 1.23 -13.52
N PRO A 62 0.01 1.19 -14.62
CA PRO A 62 -1.12 2.08 -14.83
C PRO A 62 -2.27 1.86 -13.81
N ASP A 63 -2.31 0.72 -13.13
CA ASP A 63 -3.32 0.43 -12.12
C ASP A 63 -2.83 0.60 -10.67
N PHE A 64 -1.52 0.44 -10.43
CA PHE A 64 -0.92 0.48 -9.10
C PHE A 64 0.57 0.85 -9.12
N VAL A 65 1.09 1.33 -7.99
CA VAL A 65 2.52 1.54 -7.76
C VAL A 65 3.06 0.42 -6.89
N GLY A 66 3.97 -0.40 -7.39
CA GLY A 66 4.63 -1.43 -6.60
C GLY A 66 5.76 -0.84 -5.77
N VAL A 67 5.67 -1.03 -4.46
CA VAL A 67 6.62 -0.49 -3.49
C VAL A 67 7.12 -1.61 -2.60
N GLN A 68 8.43 -1.73 -2.48
CA GLN A 68 9.08 -2.57 -1.48
C GLN A 68 9.26 -1.78 -0.19
N ILE A 69 8.94 -2.41 0.94
CA ILE A 69 9.07 -1.80 2.26
C ILE A 69 10.01 -2.68 3.09
N ALA A 70 11.05 -2.07 3.64
CA ALA A 70 12.03 -2.77 4.49
C ALA A 70 11.44 -3.21 5.83
N ALA A 71 10.43 -2.46 6.32
CA ALA A 71 9.76 -2.78 7.57
C ALA A 71 9.08 -4.16 7.53
N GLN A 72 9.04 -4.80 8.70
CA GLN A 72 8.44 -6.12 8.87
C GLN A 72 6.91 -6.06 8.69
N PRO A 73 6.26 -7.19 8.31
CA PRO A 73 4.81 -7.30 8.27
C PRO A 73 4.17 -7.38 9.67
N LYS A 74 4.74 -6.69 10.67
CA LYS A 74 4.11 -6.48 11.98
C LYS A 74 3.04 -5.39 11.83
N GLU A 75 1.88 -5.59 12.46
CA GLU A 75 0.78 -4.63 12.44
C GLU A 75 1.28 -3.25 12.94
N GLY A 76 1.42 -2.29 12.02
CA GLY A 76 1.82 -0.91 12.31
C GLY A 76 3.14 -0.48 11.66
N GLU A 77 4.20 -1.29 11.75
CA GLU A 77 5.55 -0.88 11.30
C GLU A 77 5.62 -0.64 9.78
N ALA A 78 5.05 -1.55 8.98
CA ALA A 78 4.98 -1.37 7.54
C ALA A 78 4.00 -0.27 7.08
N ASN A 79 3.12 0.21 7.98
CA ASN A 79 2.23 1.33 7.67
C ASN A 79 2.96 2.65 7.92
N ASP A 80 3.63 2.77 9.07
CA ASP A 80 4.40 3.97 9.41
C ASP A 80 5.54 4.19 8.40
N GLU A 81 6.31 3.13 8.08
CA GLU A 81 7.41 3.24 7.13
C GLU A 81 6.91 3.55 5.71
N LEU A 82 5.74 3.02 5.30
CA LEU A 82 5.16 3.38 4.01
C LEU A 82 4.77 4.87 3.97
N VAL A 83 4.09 5.36 5.01
CA VAL A 83 3.71 6.78 5.12
C VAL A 83 4.95 7.66 5.11
N ARG A 84 6.00 7.26 5.83
CA ARG A 84 7.29 7.95 5.87
C ARG A 84 7.99 7.96 4.51
N TYR A 85 8.07 6.82 3.84
CA TYR A 85 8.70 6.72 2.53
C TYR A 85 7.94 7.55 1.49
N MET A 86 6.61 7.43 1.45
CA MET A 86 5.76 8.21 0.52
C MET A 86 5.85 9.71 0.80
N SER A 87 5.88 10.12 2.07
CA SER A 87 6.10 11.51 2.47
C SER A 87 7.43 12.05 1.92
N SER A 88 8.51 11.25 1.95
CA SER A 88 9.80 11.62 1.35
C SER A 88 9.75 11.68 -0.18
N VAL A 89 9.19 10.67 -0.85
CA VAL A 89 9.08 10.61 -2.32
C VAL A 89 8.29 11.80 -2.86
N PHE A 90 7.16 12.11 -2.22
CA PHE A 90 6.30 13.21 -2.65
C PHE A 90 6.72 14.58 -2.10
N GLY A 91 7.72 14.63 -1.22
CA GLY A 91 8.17 15.86 -0.57
C GLY A 91 7.10 16.56 0.27
N VAL A 92 6.13 15.82 0.81
CA VAL A 92 5.01 16.38 1.61
C VAL A 92 5.14 16.02 3.08
N LYS A 93 4.42 16.76 3.93
CA LYS A 93 4.33 16.46 5.36
C LYS A 93 3.70 15.09 5.58
N LYS A 94 4.18 14.36 6.59
CA LYS A 94 3.57 13.08 7.01
C LYS A 94 2.08 13.20 7.31
N SER A 95 1.64 14.34 7.89
CA SER A 95 0.22 14.61 8.16
C SER A 95 -0.64 14.71 6.89
N SER A 96 -0.05 15.02 5.75
CA SER A 96 -0.75 15.03 4.46
C SER A 96 -0.92 13.64 3.87
N VAL A 97 -0.13 12.65 4.32
CA VAL A 97 -0.17 11.28 3.82
C VAL A 97 -0.87 10.40 4.85
N THR A 98 -2.08 9.95 4.52
CA THR A 98 -2.88 9.07 5.37
C THR A 98 -3.11 7.75 4.66
N LEU A 99 -3.13 6.64 5.39
CA LEU A 99 -3.52 5.36 4.83
C LEU A 99 -5.06 5.24 4.87
N ASP A 100 -5.70 5.24 3.70
CA ASP A 100 -7.16 5.15 3.56
C ASP A 100 -7.64 3.70 3.64
N LYS A 101 -7.00 2.80 2.88
CA LYS A 101 -7.31 1.36 2.85
C LYS A 101 -6.05 0.50 2.84
N GLY A 102 -6.23 -0.76 3.20
CA GLY A 102 -5.15 -1.76 3.13
C GLY A 102 -4.27 -1.85 4.38
N ALA A 103 -4.73 -1.39 5.54
CA ALA A 103 -3.97 -1.45 6.79
C ALA A 103 -3.50 -2.87 7.17
N LYS A 104 -4.24 -3.88 6.70
CA LYS A 104 -3.98 -5.32 6.90
C LYS A 104 -3.71 -6.08 5.59
N SER A 105 -3.57 -5.38 4.46
CA SER A 105 -3.36 -5.98 3.14
C SER A 105 -2.05 -5.51 2.51
N ARG A 106 -1.59 -6.24 1.50
CA ARG A 106 -0.47 -5.84 0.63
C ARG A 106 -0.89 -4.70 -0.30
N ASP A 107 -2.14 -4.71 -0.74
CA ASP A 107 -2.74 -3.63 -1.50
C ASP A 107 -3.19 -2.53 -0.55
N LYS A 108 -2.57 -1.37 -0.68
CA LYS A 108 -2.77 -0.20 0.15
C LYS A 108 -3.24 0.95 -0.70
N ILE A 109 -4.13 1.76 -0.15
CA ILE A 109 -4.55 3.01 -0.76
C ILE A 109 -4.15 4.10 0.21
N ILE A 110 -3.25 4.97 -0.22
CA ILE A 110 -2.88 6.15 0.55
C ILE A 110 -3.66 7.34 0.01
N ARG A 111 -4.11 8.20 0.91
CA ARG A 111 -4.67 9.50 0.61
C ARG A 111 -3.63 10.57 0.89
N ILE A 112 -3.37 11.39 -0.12
CA ILE A 112 -2.47 12.52 -0.06
C ILE A 112 -3.33 13.78 -0.12
N SER A 113 -3.48 14.45 1.01
CA SER A 113 -4.12 15.76 1.11
C SER A 113 -3.02 16.82 1.09
N SER A 114 -2.61 17.22 -0.12
CA SER A 114 -1.61 18.27 -0.32
C SER A 114 -2.10 19.22 -1.40
N SER A 115 -2.30 20.50 -1.02
CA SER A 115 -2.79 21.54 -1.92
C SER A 115 -1.81 21.88 -3.07
N GLY A 116 -0.55 21.45 -2.97
CA GLY A 116 0.49 21.73 -3.96
C GLY A 116 0.90 20.54 -4.83
N LEU A 117 0.32 19.35 -4.63
CA LEU A 117 0.63 18.18 -5.45
C LEU A 117 -0.43 17.98 -6.52
N THR A 118 0.00 18.02 -7.78
CA THR A 118 -0.84 17.66 -8.92
C THR A 118 -0.62 16.18 -9.30
N LEU A 119 -1.62 15.52 -9.91
CA LEU A 119 -1.46 14.16 -10.46
C LEU A 119 -0.22 14.01 -11.35
N LYS A 120 0.08 15.03 -12.16
CA LYS A 120 1.25 15.04 -13.05
C LYS A 120 2.54 14.98 -12.24
N GLN A 121 2.66 15.79 -11.19
CA GLN A 121 3.83 15.80 -10.31
C GLN A 121 3.95 14.48 -9.54
N ALA A 122 2.83 13.96 -9.02
CA ALA A 122 2.85 12.68 -8.32
C ALA A 122 3.32 11.53 -9.23
N LYS A 123 2.86 11.51 -10.50
CA LYS A 123 3.33 10.55 -11.51
C LYS A 123 4.82 10.73 -11.81
N ASP A 124 5.26 11.97 -12.03
CA ASP A 124 6.65 12.31 -12.36
C ASP A 124 7.61 11.89 -11.23
N LEU A 125 7.30 12.22 -9.97
CA LEU A 125 8.11 11.85 -8.81
C LEU A 125 8.24 10.33 -8.66
N VAL A 126 7.15 9.59 -8.85
CA VAL A 126 7.19 8.12 -8.76
C VAL A 126 7.94 7.51 -9.95
N GLU A 127 7.81 8.09 -11.15
CA GLU A 127 8.53 7.66 -12.33
C GLU A 127 10.04 7.91 -12.21
N MET A 128 10.44 9.05 -11.64
CA MET A 128 11.83 9.38 -11.34
C MET A 128 12.44 8.41 -10.32
N GLU A 129 11.76 8.19 -9.19
CA GLU A 129 12.20 7.21 -8.16
C GLU A 129 12.34 5.78 -8.72
N SER A 130 11.42 5.36 -9.59
CA SER A 130 11.48 4.04 -10.22
C SER A 130 12.65 3.90 -11.19
N LYS A 131 13.11 5.00 -11.82
CA LYS A 131 14.22 5.01 -12.79
C LYS A 131 15.59 5.17 -12.14
N GLU A 132 15.66 5.71 -10.93
CA GLU A 132 16.92 5.89 -10.18
C GLU A 132 17.50 4.58 -9.63
N THR A 133 16.96 3.42 -10.04
CA THR A 133 17.13 2.09 -9.43
C THR A 133 17.90 1.08 -10.23
#